data_AF-A0A519LC22-F1
#
_entry.id   AF-A0A519LC22-F1
#
_cell.length_a   1.000
_cell.length_b   1.000
_cell.length_c   1.000
_cell.angle_alpha   90.00
_cell.angle_beta   90.00
_cell.angle_gamma   90.00
#
_symmetry.space_group_name_H-M   'P 1'
#
loop_
_entity.id
_entity.type
_entity.pdbx_description
1 polymer ?
#
loop_
_entity_poly.entity_id
_entity_poly.type
_entity_poly.pdbx_seq_one_letter_code
_entity_poly.pdbx_strand_id
1 'polypeptide(L)'
;YGGSLYEINQLYSYLAPEPFVLIKPSQLTSRITPFRTNYFRKSNPLQYTVKSLLYPGYFLSQAFSVYKGKDGVAYYKMKENKPTKPKENAFKGKVYVLINGGSFSASSIISAKLKYDKRVTLVGEETGGANDGTVAGFYSYQKLPNSKIDLPIGLLLIQPNIDFTNTQKGVVPDFEVHQSIQDIIDKKDVQLEWVKDEIEKEKHWIDVID
;
A
#
# COMPACT_ATOMS: atom_id res chain seq x y z
N TYR A 1 11.47 -3.63 -4.22
CA TYR A 1 10.96 -2.25 -4.23
C TYR A 1 9.49 -2.27 -3.84
N GLY A 2 9.08 -1.32 -3.01
CA GLY A 2 7.76 -1.21 -2.39
C GLY A 2 7.85 -0.24 -1.21
N GLY A 3 6.74 0.37 -0.81
CA GLY A 3 6.71 1.31 0.31
C GLY A 3 6.44 0.61 1.66
N SER A 4 6.60 1.35 2.75
CA SER A 4 6.34 0.87 4.11
C SER A 4 4.90 1.12 4.51
N LEU A 5 4.21 0.09 5.02
CA LEU A 5 2.88 0.25 5.63
C LEU A 5 2.89 1.23 6.80
N TYR A 6 3.96 1.22 7.59
CA TYR A 6 4.12 2.15 8.71
C TYR A 6 4.18 3.60 8.22
N GLU A 7 4.96 3.87 7.16
CA GLU A 7 5.11 5.22 6.61
C GLU A 7 3.80 5.73 6.01
N ILE A 8 3.09 4.91 5.25
CA ILE A 8 1.80 5.34 4.69
C ILE A 8 0.73 5.48 5.79
N ASN A 9 0.79 4.70 6.87
CA ASN A 9 -0.10 4.89 8.03
C ASN A 9 0.21 6.20 8.76
N GLN A 10 1.49 6.55 8.90
CA GLN A 10 1.89 7.86 9.44
C GLN A 10 1.43 9.00 8.53
N LEU A 11 1.67 8.91 7.22
CA LEU A 11 1.20 9.93 6.26
C LEU A 11 -0.32 10.08 6.33
N TYR A 12 -1.08 8.98 6.34
CA TYR A 12 -2.53 9.01 6.48
C TYR A 12 -2.96 9.72 7.76
N SER A 13 -2.23 9.57 8.87
CA SER A 13 -2.55 10.24 10.13
C SER A 13 -2.42 11.77 10.08
N TYR A 14 -1.64 12.32 9.14
CA TYR A 14 -1.59 13.76 8.87
C TYR A 14 -2.69 14.25 7.92
N LEU A 15 -3.43 13.33 7.30
CA LEU A 15 -4.53 13.65 6.39
C LEU A 15 -5.90 13.35 7.03
N ALA A 16 -5.99 12.40 7.95
CA ALA A 16 -7.26 11.94 8.49
C ALA A 16 -7.97 13.01 9.36
N PRO A 17 -9.29 13.21 9.20
CA PRO A 17 -10.07 14.03 10.13
C PRO A 17 -10.37 13.30 11.43
N GLU A 18 -10.53 11.97 11.37
CA GLU A 18 -11.00 11.10 12.45
C GLU A 18 -10.13 9.84 12.59
N PRO A 19 -10.19 9.11 13.72
CA PRO A 19 -9.51 7.82 13.85
C PRO A 19 -9.86 6.84 12.73
N PHE A 20 -8.86 6.13 12.22
CA PHE A 20 -9.01 5.23 11.07
C PHE A 20 -8.25 3.91 11.30
N VAL A 21 -8.61 2.90 10.52
CA VAL A 21 -7.83 1.66 10.37
C VAL A 21 -7.36 1.60 8.93
N LEU A 22 -6.05 1.47 8.68
CA LEU A 22 -5.51 1.56 7.33
C LEU A 22 -5.79 0.31 6.50
N ILE A 23 -5.53 -0.87 7.07
CA ILE A 23 -5.66 -2.15 6.37
C ILE A 23 -6.59 -3.12 7.11
N LYS A 24 -7.22 -4.03 6.38
CA LYS A 24 -7.88 -5.19 6.99
C LYS A 24 -6.85 -6.15 7.60
N PRO A 25 -7.27 -7.06 8.48
CA PRO A 25 -6.43 -8.17 8.90
C PRO A 25 -5.80 -8.89 7.70
N SER A 26 -4.47 -8.99 7.69
CA SER A 26 -3.73 -9.50 6.53
C SER A 26 -3.83 -11.01 6.45
N GLN A 27 -4.32 -11.52 5.33
CA GLN A 27 -4.63 -12.93 5.14
C GLN A 27 -3.40 -13.69 4.67
N LEU A 28 -3.14 -14.83 5.30
CA LEU A 28 -2.09 -15.76 4.93
C LEU A 28 -2.68 -16.91 4.12
N THR A 29 -1.91 -17.41 3.16
CA THR A 29 -2.24 -18.66 2.45
C THR A 29 -2.28 -19.87 3.38
N SER A 30 -1.51 -19.86 4.47
CA SER A 30 -1.50 -20.91 5.49
C SER A 30 -0.90 -20.41 6.82
N ARG A 31 -1.24 -21.07 7.94
CA ARG A 31 -0.67 -20.75 9.26
C ARG A 31 0.85 -20.96 9.33
N ILE A 32 1.39 -21.85 8.51
CA ILE A 32 2.82 -22.15 8.48
C ILE A 32 3.61 -21.26 7.51
N THR A 33 2.93 -20.36 6.79
CA THR A 33 3.54 -19.47 5.81
C THR A 33 4.76 -18.71 6.36
N PRO A 34 4.71 -18.10 7.56
CA PRO A 34 5.87 -17.42 8.13
C PRO A 34 7.11 -18.30 8.35
N PHE A 35 6.94 -19.61 8.50
CA PHE A 35 8.04 -20.57 8.70
C PHE A 35 8.58 -21.14 7.40
N ARG A 36 7.79 -21.08 6.32
CA ARG A 36 8.20 -21.42 4.95
C ARG A 36 8.86 -20.24 4.24
N THR A 37 9.17 -19.19 4.99
CA THR A 37 9.88 -18.02 4.49
C THR A 37 11.36 -18.31 4.35
N ASN A 38 12.00 -17.43 3.61
CA ASN A 38 13.40 -17.49 3.25
C ASN A 38 14.34 -16.96 4.34
N TYR A 39 14.07 -17.23 5.62
CA TYR A 39 14.86 -16.73 6.76
C TYR A 39 16.37 -16.96 6.58
N PHE A 40 16.76 -18.12 6.05
CA PHE A 40 18.16 -18.50 5.78
C PHE A 40 18.64 -18.18 4.35
N ARG A 41 17.79 -17.69 3.44
CA ARG A 41 18.16 -17.43 2.04
C ARG A 41 19.27 -16.40 1.93
N LYS A 42 20.20 -16.62 0.98
CA LYS A 42 21.38 -15.77 0.71
C LYS A 42 22.27 -15.54 1.94
N SER A 43 22.22 -16.40 2.96
CA SER A 43 23.11 -16.29 4.12
C SER A 43 24.46 -16.91 3.79
N ASN A 44 25.55 -16.23 4.13
CA ASN A 44 26.88 -16.83 4.15
C ASN A 44 27.05 -17.76 5.37
N PRO A 45 28.14 -18.56 5.47
CA PRO A 45 28.31 -19.53 6.56
C PRO A 45 28.22 -18.92 7.97
N LEU A 46 28.84 -17.75 8.20
CA LEU A 46 28.78 -17.06 9.49
C LEU A 46 27.34 -16.60 9.82
N GLN A 47 26.67 -15.98 8.85
CA GLN A 47 25.28 -15.55 8.99
C GLN A 47 24.35 -16.74 9.24
N TYR A 48 24.62 -17.89 8.62
CA TYR A 48 23.85 -19.10 8.83
C TYR A 48 23.94 -19.58 10.28
N THR A 49 25.15 -19.61 10.86
CA THR A 49 25.35 -19.97 12.27
C THR A 49 24.62 -18.99 13.20
N VAL A 50 24.80 -17.68 13.00
CA VAL A 50 24.13 -16.65 13.82
C VAL A 50 22.61 -16.75 13.71
N LYS A 51 22.06 -16.83 12.48
CA LYS A 51 20.63 -16.99 12.25
C LYS A 51 20.08 -18.28 12.86
N SER A 52 20.85 -19.37 12.85
CA SER A 52 20.43 -20.64 13.46
C SER A 52 20.24 -20.49 14.97
N LEU A 53 21.12 -19.77 15.65
CA LEU A 53 20.99 -19.46 17.08
C LEU A 53 19.78 -18.57 17.39
N LEU A 54 19.46 -17.63 16.49
CA LEU A 54 18.33 -16.71 16.65
C LEU A 54 16.98 -17.31 16.18
N TYR A 55 17.00 -18.43 15.46
CA TYR A 55 15.81 -19.03 14.86
C TYR A 55 14.73 -19.39 15.87
N PRO A 56 15.01 -19.96 17.06
CA PRO A 56 13.97 -20.24 18.05
C PRO A 56 13.18 -18.99 18.47
N GLY A 57 13.88 -17.87 18.68
CA GLY A 57 13.24 -16.58 19.02
C GLY A 57 12.40 -16.03 17.86
N TYR A 58 12.93 -16.08 16.64
CA TYR A 58 12.19 -15.72 15.43
C TYR A 58 10.94 -16.58 15.26
N PHE A 59 11.07 -17.90 15.40
CA PHE A 59 9.97 -18.86 15.29
C PHE A 59 8.86 -18.55 16.29
N LEU A 60 9.20 -18.36 17.57
CA LEU A 60 8.23 -18.00 18.61
C LEU A 60 7.50 -16.69 18.27
N SER A 61 8.25 -15.66 17.85
CA SER A 61 7.67 -14.37 17.44
C SER A 61 6.66 -14.52 16.28
N GLN A 62 7.03 -15.27 15.24
CA GLN A 62 6.14 -15.53 14.11
C GLN A 62 4.91 -16.34 14.55
N ALA A 63 5.07 -17.35 15.41
CA ALA A 63 3.97 -18.16 15.92
C ALA A 63 2.93 -17.33 16.68
N PHE A 64 3.37 -16.40 17.55
CA PHE A 64 2.47 -15.49 18.27
C PHE A 64 1.83 -14.43 17.37
N SER A 65 2.44 -14.15 16.22
CA SER A 65 1.93 -13.18 15.24
C SER A 65 0.87 -13.77 14.30
N VAL A 66 0.72 -15.09 14.26
CA VAL A 66 -0.30 -15.78 13.45
C VAL A 66 -1.51 -16.17 14.31
N TYR A 67 -2.71 -16.01 13.76
CA TYR A 67 -3.94 -16.51 14.37
C TYR A 67 -4.92 -17.01 13.32
N LYS A 68 -5.94 -17.77 13.74
CA LYS A 68 -7.03 -18.24 12.88
C LYS A 68 -8.25 -17.37 13.13
N GLY A 69 -8.84 -16.81 12.07
CA GLY A 69 -10.08 -16.03 12.15
C GLY A 69 -11.29 -16.94 12.35
N LYS A 70 -12.44 -16.32 12.66
CA LYS A 70 -13.72 -17.03 12.82
C LYS A 70 -14.21 -17.68 11.51
N ASP A 71 -13.80 -17.11 10.39
CA ASP A 71 -13.97 -17.61 9.02
C ASP A 71 -13.08 -18.82 8.68
N GLY A 72 -12.18 -19.20 9.59
CA GLY A 72 -11.24 -20.28 9.38
C GLY A 72 -9.97 -19.91 8.61
N VAL A 73 -9.85 -18.66 8.17
CA VAL A 73 -8.68 -18.14 7.43
C VAL A 73 -7.53 -17.86 8.39
N ALA A 74 -6.29 -18.02 7.93
CA ALA A 74 -5.09 -17.67 8.69
C ALA A 74 -4.77 -16.18 8.52
N TYR A 75 -4.46 -15.50 9.61
CA TYR A 75 -4.15 -14.07 9.61
C TYR A 75 -2.80 -13.78 10.25
N TYR A 76 -2.15 -12.71 9.80
CA TYR A 76 -0.94 -12.18 10.39
C TYR A 76 -1.23 -10.84 11.09
N LYS A 77 -0.75 -10.69 12.33
CA LYS A 77 -0.89 -9.45 13.10
C LYS A 77 0.02 -8.37 12.52
N MET A 78 -0.58 -7.26 12.12
CA MET A 78 0.12 -6.04 11.70
C MET A 78 -0.30 -4.88 12.60
N LYS A 79 0.50 -3.81 12.69
CA LYS A 79 0.10 -2.66 13.53
C LYS A 79 -0.95 -1.80 12.83
N GLU A 80 -0.90 -1.78 11.51
CA GLU A 80 -1.71 -0.94 10.63
C GLU A 80 -3.15 -1.46 10.46
N ASN A 81 -3.44 -2.65 10.98
CA ASN A 81 -4.81 -3.17 11.10
C ASN A 81 -5.52 -2.75 12.40
N LYS A 82 -4.88 -1.89 13.21
CA LYS A 82 -5.44 -1.34 14.45
C LYS A 82 -5.84 0.12 14.25
N PRO A 83 -6.79 0.63 15.07
CA PRO A 83 -7.14 2.04 15.06
C PRO A 83 -5.92 2.94 15.27
N THR A 84 -5.74 3.89 14.36
CA THR A 84 -4.72 4.94 14.40
C THR A 84 -5.44 6.28 14.59
N LYS A 85 -4.96 7.10 15.53
CA LYS A 85 -5.48 8.46 15.75
C LYS A 85 -4.85 9.43 14.75
N PRO A 86 -5.59 10.45 14.27
CA PRO A 86 -5.00 11.56 13.54
C PRO A 86 -3.93 12.27 14.37
N LYS A 87 -2.98 12.92 13.69
CA LYS A 87 -2.04 13.83 14.32
C LYS A 87 -2.75 15.14 14.67
N GLU A 88 -2.28 15.82 15.71
CA GLU A 88 -2.85 17.09 16.17
C GLU A 88 -2.82 18.17 15.09
N ASN A 89 -1.77 18.18 14.27
CA ASN A 89 -1.60 19.06 13.12
C ASN A 89 -2.03 18.41 11.80
N ALA A 90 -3.03 17.52 11.82
CA ALA A 90 -3.59 16.95 10.61
C ALA A 90 -4.15 18.05 9.70
N PHE A 91 -3.72 18.06 8.44
CA PHE A 91 -4.15 19.05 7.46
C PHE A 91 -5.64 18.91 7.19
N LYS A 92 -6.38 20.02 7.32
CA LYS A 92 -7.85 20.06 7.20
C LYS A 92 -8.35 20.58 5.85
N GLY A 93 -7.47 21.15 5.03
CA GLY A 93 -7.82 21.66 3.71
C GLY A 93 -8.11 20.57 2.68
N LYS A 94 -8.48 21.02 1.48
CA LYS A 94 -8.65 20.17 0.30
C LYS A 94 -7.29 19.59 -0.09
N VAL A 95 -7.28 18.30 -0.41
CA VAL A 95 -6.05 17.57 -0.75
C VAL A 95 -6.25 16.93 -2.11
N TYR A 96 -5.34 17.24 -3.03
CA TYR A 96 -5.21 16.57 -4.32
C TYR A 96 -4.02 15.61 -4.24
N VAL A 97 -4.17 14.42 -4.80
CA VAL A 97 -3.09 13.43 -4.86
C VAL A 97 -2.92 13.01 -6.31
N LEU A 98 -1.72 13.25 -6.85
CA LEU A 98 -1.36 12.86 -8.20
C LEU A 98 -1.00 11.36 -8.22
N ILE A 99 -1.61 10.60 -9.13
CA ILE A 99 -1.38 9.17 -9.31
C ILE A 99 -1.13 8.83 -10.78
N ASN A 100 -0.38 7.74 -11.02
CA ASN A 100 -0.14 7.21 -12.36
C ASN A 100 0.26 5.72 -12.31
N GLY A 101 0.56 5.12 -13.46
CA GLY A 101 1.01 3.73 -13.55
C GLY A 101 2.25 3.37 -12.72
N GLY A 102 3.09 4.35 -12.37
CA GLY A 102 4.24 4.17 -11.47
C GLY A 102 3.87 4.09 -9.98
N SER A 103 2.63 4.40 -9.63
CA SER A 103 2.08 4.24 -8.29
C SER A 103 1.68 2.78 -8.07
N PHE A 104 2.46 2.02 -7.30
CA PHE A 104 2.15 0.61 -7.01
C PHE A 104 2.48 0.24 -5.56
N SER A 105 2.06 -0.96 -5.12
CA SER A 105 2.28 -1.47 -3.77
C SER A 105 1.66 -0.54 -2.69
N ALA A 106 2.44 -0.07 -1.71
CA ALA A 106 1.94 0.80 -0.64
C ALA A 106 1.27 2.08 -1.16
N SER A 107 1.70 2.60 -2.32
CA SER A 107 1.07 3.74 -2.97
C SER A 107 -0.39 3.43 -3.37
N SER A 108 -0.66 2.26 -3.95
CA SER A 108 -2.04 1.85 -4.26
C SER A 108 -2.88 1.64 -3.00
N ILE A 109 -2.29 1.13 -1.90
CA ILE A 109 -3.00 0.96 -0.62
C ILE A 109 -3.48 2.31 -0.09
N ILE A 110 -2.59 3.30 0.00
CA ILE A 110 -2.95 4.62 0.53
C ILE A 110 -3.91 5.35 -0.41
N SER A 111 -3.71 5.29 -1.73
CA SER A 111 -4.62 5.91 -2.71
C SER A 111 -6.02 5.30 -2.64
N ALA A 112 -6.13 3.97 -2.57
CA ALA A 112 -7.41 3.28 -2.45
C ALA A 112 -8.13 3.65 -1.15
N LYS A 113 -7.39 3.69 -0.03
CA LYS A 113 -7.96 4.04 1.27
C LYS A 113 -8.42 5.51 1.34
N LEU A 114 -7.60 6.44 0.85
CA LEU A 114 -7.94 7.87 0.81
C LEU A 114 -9.15 8.14 -0.10
N LYS A 115 -9.23 7.43 -1.24
CA LYS A 115 -10.38 7.48 -2.15
C LYS A 115 -11.65 6.97 -1.47
N TYR A 116 -11.58 5.80 -0.84
CA TYR A 116 -12.72 5.18 -0.16
C TYR A 116 -13.28 6.07 0.96
N ASP A 117 -12.40 6.71 1.74
CA ASP A 117 -12.80 7.66 2.79
C ASP A 117 -13.24 9.02 2.23
N LYS A 118 -13.20 9.22 0.90
CA LYS A 118 -13.49 10.50 0.23
C LYS A 118 -12.68 11.66 0.81
N ARG A 119 -11.44 11.38 1.22
CA ARG A 119 -10.57 12.37 1.87
C ARG A 119 -9.84 13.25 0.87
N VAL A 120 -9.52 12.72 -0.31
CA VAL A 120 -8.72 13.40 -1.33
C VAL A 120 -9.43 13.35 -2.68
N THR A 121 -9.00 14.21 -3.59
CA THR A 121 -9.30 14.10 -5.02
C THR A 121 -8.07 13.50 -5.72
N LEU A 122 -8.23 12.33 -6.33
CA LEU A 122 -7.20 11.68 -7.11
C LEU A 122 -7.18 12.22 -8.55
N VAL A 123 -6.00 12.59 -9.03
CA VAL A 123 -5.82 13.19 -10.36
C VAL A 123 -4.71 12.44 -11.09
N GLY A 124 -4.90 12.19 -12.38
CA GLY A 124 -3.87 11.61 -13.25
C GLY A 124 -4.33 10.34 -13.92
N GLU A 125 -3.60 9.24 -13.74
CA GLU A 125 -3.84 7.98 -14.43
C GLU A 125 -3.98 6.80 -13.45
N GLU A 126 -4.60 5.71 -13.89
CA GLU A 126 -4.79 4.51 -13.07
C GLU A 126 -3.45 4.00 -12.50
N THR A 127 -3.45 3.64 -11.21
CA THR A 127 -2.24 3.14 -10.54
C THR A 127 -1.81 1.77 -11.10
N GLY A 128 -0.51 1.48 -11.19
CA GLY A 128 -0.02 0.17 -11.63
C GLY A 128 -0.13 -0.98 -10.61
N GLY A 129 -0.61 -0.70 -9.38
CA GLY A 129 -0.99 -1.73 -8.42
C GLY A 129 -2.45 -2.17 -8.56
N ALA A 130 -3.03 -2.72 -7.50
CA ALA A 130 -4.45 -3.09 -7.47
C ALA A 130 -5.18 -2.33 -6.35
N ASN A 131 -6.41 -1.91 -6.63
CA ASN A 131 -7.27 -1.22 -5.65
C ASN A 131 -7.52 -2.09 -4.41
N ASP A 132 -7.77 -3.38 -4.63
CA ASP A 132 -8.23 -4.29 -3.58
C ASP A 132 -7.08 -4.83 -2.69
N GLY A 133 -5.83 -4.49 -3.00
CA GLY A 133 -4.68 -4.80 -2.15
C GLY A 133 -3.45 -5.32 -2.88
N THR A 134 -2.48 -5.78 -2.11
CA THR A 134 -1.21 -6.31 -2.62
C THR A 134 -0.88 -7.62 -1.92
N VAL A 135 -0.17 -8.52 -2.62
CA VAL A 135 0.37 -9.73 -2.00
C VAL A 135 1.87 -9.52 -1.77
N ALA A 136 2.29 -9.37 -0.53
CA ALA A 136 3.66 -9.01 -0.17
C ALA A 136 4.09 -9.62 1.17
N GLY A 137 5.14 -9.09 1.82
CA GLY A 137 5.58 -9.48 3.18
C GLY A 137 6.24 -10.85 3.27
N PHE A 138 5.50 -11.92 2.97
CA PHE A 138 5.99 -13.29 2.93
C PHE A 138 6.01 -13.82 1.51
N TYR A 139 7.14 -14.43 1.13
CA TYR A 139 7.34 -14.95 -0.21
C TYR A 139 7.89 -16.38 -0.15
N SER A 140 7.32 -17.27 -0.95
CA SER A 140 7.97 -18.51 -1.35
C SER A 140 8.73 -18.25 -2.64
N TYR A 141 10.02 -18.56 -2.68
CA TYR A 141 10.80 -18.42 -3.92
C TYR A 141 10.99 -19.79 -4.54
N GLN A 142 10.46 -19.96 -5.74
CA GLN A 142 10.55 -21.20 -6.50
C GLN A 142 11.61 -21.01 -7.60
N LYS A 143 12.58 -21.92 -7.67
CA LYS A 143 13.54 -21.91 -8.78
C LYS A 143 12.96 -22.70 -9.93
N LEU A 144 12.72 -22.04 -11.07
CA LEU A 144 12.13 -22.70 -12.24
C LEU A 144 13.08 -23.77 -12.78
N PRO A 145 12.57 -24.96 -13.16
CA PRO A 145 13.40 -26.14 -13.44
C PRO A 145 14.32 -25.95 -14.66
N ASN A 146 13.85 -25.22 -15.68
CA ASN A 146 14.58 -25.06 -16.94
C ASN A 146 15.41 -23.76 -16.96
N SER A 147 14.76 -22.61 -16.75
CA SER A 147 15.42 -21.30 -16.83
C SER A 147 16.26 -20.95 -15.60
N LYS A 148 16.07 -21.68 -14.48
CA LYS A 148 16.70 -21.41 -13.17
C LYS A 148 16.39 -20.03 -12.58
N ILE A 149 15.42 -19.31 -13.15
CA ILE A 149 14.91 -18.03 -12.64
C ILE A 149 14.27 -18.27 -11.27
N ASP A 150 14.55 -17.39 -10.32
CA ASP A 150 13.87 -17.34 -9.03
C ASP A 150 12.53 -16.63 -9.18
N LEU A 151 11.42 -17.36 -9.01
CA LEU A 151 10.06 -16.84 -9.02
C LEU A 151 9.58 -16.56 -7.59
N PRO A 152 9.46 -15.28 -7.17
CA PRO A 152 8.85 -14.93 -5.89
C PRO A 152 7.32 -15.05 -5.98
N ILE A 153 6.73 -15.85 -5.11
CA ILE A 153 5.28 -16.01 -4.97
C ILE A 153 4.89 -15.40 -3.62
N GLY A 154 4.11 -14.32 -3.63
CA GLY A 154 3.60 -13.66 -2.43
C GLY A 154 2.58 -14.55 -1.69
N LEU A 155 2.61 -14.52 -0.36
CA LEU A 155 1.82 -15.41 0.51
C LEU A 155 1.01 -14.67 1.59
N LEU A 156 1.05 -13.34 1.61
CA LEU A 156 0.28 -12.51 2.53
C LEU A 156 -0.45 -11.42 1.75
N LEU A 157 -1.78 -11.49 1.76
CA LEU A 157 -2.64 -10.45 1.21
C LEU A 157 -2.77 -9.31 2.23
N ILE A 158 -2.36 -8.13 1.81
CA ILE A 158 -2.51 -6.87 2.53
C ILE A 158 -3.54 -6.05 1.77
N GLN A 159 -4.71 -5.87 2.38
CA GLN A 159 -5.83 -5.16 1.79
C GLN A 159 -6.06 -3.83 2.52
N PRO A 160 -6.20 -2.69 1.82
CA PRO A 160 -6.69 -1.46 2.44
C PRO A 160 -8.07 -1.71 3.08
N ASN A 161 -8.38 -1.01 4.17
CA ASN A 161 -9.67 -1.18 4.85
C ASN A 161 -10.82 -0.49 4.09
N ILE A 162 -11.20 -1.11 2.98
CA ILE A 162 -12.22 -0.69 2.02
C ILE A 162 -13.08 -1.89 1.64
N ASP A 163 -14.20 -1.66 0.96
CA ASP A 163 -14.97 -2.75 0.36
C ASP A 163 -14.28 -3.33 -0.88
N PHE A 164 -14.35 -4.65 -1.03
CA PHE A 164 -13.69 -5.35 -2.13
C PHE A 164 -14.42 -5.06 -3.44
N THR A 165 -13.75 -4.43 -4.40
CA THR A 165 -14.38 -4.01 -5.65
C THR A 165 -14.42 -5.12 -6.70
N ASN A 166 -13.48 -6.07 -6.66
CA ASN A 166 -13.31 -7.17 -7.63
C ASN A 166 -13.13 -6.70 -9.07
N THR A 167 -12.71 -5.44 -9.26
CA THR A 167 -12.56 -4.83 -10.58
C THR A 167 -11.34 -5.34 -11.34
N GLN A 168 -10.37 -5.94 -10.63
CA GLN A 168 -9.06 -6.35 -11.18
C GLN A 168 -8.29 -5.15 -11.77
N LYS A 169 -8.59 -3.95 -11.28
CA LYS A 169 -7.97 -2.68 -11.67
C LYS A 169 -7.10 -2.11 -10.55
N GLY A 170 -6.25 -1.18 -10.92
CA GLY A 170 -5.63 -0.23 -10.01
C GLY A 170 -6.65 0.73 -9.41
N VAL A 171 -6.14 1.69 -8.65
CA VAL A 171 -6.95 2.81 -8.17
C VAL A 171 -7.15 3.76 -9.35
N VAL A 172 -8.38 3.80 -9.87
CA VAL A 172 -8.77 4.76 -10.91
C VAL A 172 -8.80 6.16 -10.30
N PRO A 173 -8.31 7.22 -10.98
CA PRO A 173 -8.41 8.59 -10.49
C PRO A 173 -9.87 9.06 -10.39
N ASP A 174 -10.10 10.19 -9.73
CA ASP A 174 -11.38 10.90 -9.78
C ASP A 174 -11.44 11.80 -11.02
N PHE A 175 -10.30 12.36 -11.41
CA PHE A 175 -10.11 13.11 -12.66
C PHE A 175 -8.95 12.53 -13.46
N GLU A 176 -9.28 12.00 -14.64
CA GLU A 176 -8.30 11.42 -15.55
C GLU A 176 -7.58 12.53 -16.33
N VAL A 177 -6.25 12.57 -16.21
CA VAL A 177 -5.38 13.55 -16.89
C VAL A 177 -4.19 12.78 -17.46
N HIS A 178 -4.26 12.54 -18.77
CA HIS A 178 -3.23 11.80 -19.51
C HIS A 178 -2.02 12.68 -19.83
N GLN A 179 -0.84 12.16 -19.54
CA GLN A 179 0.42 12.79 -19.95
C GLN A 179 0.82 12.26 -21.34
N SER A 180 0.97 13.15 -22.32
CA SER A 180 1.46 12.75 -23.64
C SER A 180 2.98 12.63 -23.66
N ILE A 181 3.51 11.90 -24.66
CA ILE A 181 4.96 11.83 -24.89
C ILE A 181 5.54 13.23 -25.12
N GLN A 182 4.81 14.09 -25.82
CA GLN A 182 5.24 15.47 -26.06
C GLN A 182 5.32 16.27 -24.76
N ASP A 183 4.34 16.12 -23.85
CA ASP A 183 4.40 16.74 -22.53
C ASP A 183 5.65 16.30 -21.74
N ILE A 184 6.04 15.02 -21.84
CA ILE A 184 7.26 14.51 -21.21
C ILE A 184 8.51 15.16 -21.83
N ILE A 185 8.57 15.23 -23.16
CA ILE A 185 9.68 15.88 -23.90
C ILE A 185 9.81 17.35 -23.49
N ASP A 186 8.67 18.04 -23.39
CA ASP A 186 8.60 19.46 -23.05
C ASP A 186 8.68 19.72 -21.54
N LYS A 187 8.83 18.66 -20.72
CA LYS A 187 8.89 18.72 -19.25
C LYS A 187 7.68 19.40 -18.62
N LYS A 188 6.50 19.19 -19.21
CA LYS A 188 5.22 19.71 -18.73
C LYS A 188 4.52 18.68 -17.84
N ASP A 189 4.25 19.08 -16.60
CA ASP A 189 3.45 18.29 -15.65
C ASP A 189 1.97 18.68 -15.77
N VAL A 190 1.28 18.09 -16.75
CA VAL A 190 -0.12 18.39 -17.04
C VAL A 190 -1.06 18.07 -15.88
N GLN A 191 -0.69 17.11 -15.01
CA GLN A 191 -1.47 16.72 -13.85
C GLN A 191 -1.36 17.78 -12.75
N LEU A 192 -0.15 18.30 -12.51
CA LEU A 192 0.08 19.40 -11.59
C LEU A 192 -0.56 20.70 -12.06
N GLU A 193 -0.45 21.05 -13.35
CA GLU A 193 -1.08 22.25 -13.90
C GLU A 193 -2.60 22.20 -13.77
N TRP A 194 -3.22 21.04 -14.04
CA TRP A 194 -4.65 20.85 -13.80
C TRP A 194 -5.06 21.14 -12.35
N VAL A 195 -4.27 20.67 -11.38
CA VAL A 195 -4.53 20.93 -9.95
C VAL A 195 -4.39 22.41 -9.61
N LYS A 196 -3.39 23.11 -10.16
CA LYS A 196 -3.23 24.55 -9.95
C LYS A 196 -4.42 25.33 -10.49
N ASP A 197 -4.84 25.04 -11.72
CA ASP A 197 -5.99 25.67 -12.36
C ASP A 197 -7.26 25.47 -11.51
N GLU A 198 -7.44 24.28 -10.94
CA GLU A 198 -8.59 23.99 -10.09
C GLU A 198 -8.55 24.79 -8.77
N ILE A 199 -7.39 24.91 -8.15
CA ILE A 199 -7.20 25.73 -6.95
C ILE A 199 -7.46 27.22 -7.24
N GLU A 200 -7.04 27.72 -8.40
CA GLU A 200 -7.28 29.12 -8.78
C GLU A 200 -8.76 29.42 -9.01
N LYS A 201 -9.49 28.51 -9.67
CA LYS A 201 -10.94 28.64 -9.84
C LYS A 201 -11.64 28.71 -8.49
N GLU A 202 -11.30 27.83 -7.55
CA GLU A 202 -11.90 27.82 -6.21
C GLU A 202 -11.70 29.13 -5.45
N LYS A 203 -10.50 29.73 -5.54
CA LYS A 203 -10.24 31.05 -4.94
C LYS A 203 -11.12 32.13 -5.53
N HIS A 204 -11.22 32.16 -6.86
CA HIS A 204 -12.05 33.16 -7.55
C HIS A 204 -13.52 33.07 -7.17
N TRP A 205 -14.06 31.86 -6.97
CA TRP A 205 -15.44 31.69 -6.50
C TRP A 205 -15.65 32.21 -5.07
N ILE A 206 -14.69 32.00 -4.17
CA ILE A 206 -14.78 32.53 -2.79
C ILE A 206 -14.80 34.07 -2.82
N ASP A 207 -13.90 34.68 -3.60
CA ASP A 207 -13.79 36.14 -3.71
C ASP A 207 -15.01 36.83 -4.37
N VAL A 208 -15.87 36.08 -5.06
CA VAL A 208 -17.09 36.59 -5.72
C VAL A 208 -18.32 36.52 -4.80
N ILE A 209 -18.29 35.69 -3.76
CA ILE A 209 -19.43 35.45 -2.87
C ILE A 209 -19.29 36.19 -1.53
N ASP A 210 -18.06 36.61 -1.17
CA ASP A 210 -17.75 37.51 -0.05
C ASP A 210 -17.85 39.00 -0.44
#